data_AF-A0A6N7HI08-F1
#
_entry.id   AF-A0A6N7HI08-F1
#
_cell.length_a   1.000
_cell.length_b   1.000
_cell.length_c   1.000
_cell.angle_alpha   90.00
_cell.angle_beta   90.00
_cell.angle_gamma   90.00
#
_symmetry.space_group_name_H-M   'P 1'
#
loop_
_entity.id
_entity.type
_entity.pdbx_description
1 polymer ?
#
loop_
_entity_poly.entity_id
_entity_poly.type
_entity_poly.pdbx_seq_one_letter_code
_entity_poly.pdbx_strand_id
1 'polypeptide(L)'
;MTGDDYSMAYQVGCAPGPNAAVAMAPGPGGMPVLVVYLDPVNMVIHSASSPAANRDLAGFCRELAREATRLADAIDPAHGPRHLLRDEVSGDA
;
A
#
# COMPACT_ATOMS: atom_id res chain seq x y z
N MET A 1 -0.77 -29.28 25.29
CA MET A 1 -1.19 -29.27 23.87
C MET A 1 -0.53 -28.07 23.24
N THR A 2 0.62 -28.26 22.59
CA THR A 2 1.28 -27.24 21.78
C THR A 2 0.48 -27.11 20.50
N GLY A 3 -0.37 -26.09 20.42
CA GLY A 3 -0.96 -25.70 19.16
C GLY A 3 0.16 -25.10 18.33
N ASP A 4 0.62 -25.84 17.33
CA ASP A 4 1.42 -25.26 16.26
C ASP A 4 0.63 -24.08 15.70
N ASP A 5 1.18 -22.88 15.85
CA ASP A 5 0.76 -21.69 15.12
C ASP A 5 0.90 -22.05 13.64
N TYR A 6 -0.21 -22.43 12.99
CA TYR A 6 -0.25 -22.62 11.55
C TYR A 6 -0.07 -21.24 10.89
N SER A 7 1.17 -20.81 10.77
CA SER A 7 1.57 -19.70 9.92
C SER A 7 1.44 -20.17 8.47
N MET A 8 0.34 -19.76 7.82
CA MET A 8 0.16 -19.98 6.39
C MET A 8 0.94 -18.91 5.64
N ALA A 9 2.04 -19.31 5.02
CA ALA A 9 2.81 -18.45 4.11
C ALA A 9 2.25 -18.61 2.69
N TYR A 10 1.93 -17.49 2.05
CA TYR A 10 1.53 -17.47 0.64
C TYR A 10 2.48 -16.57 -0.14
N GLN A 11 2.94 -17.05 -1.29
CA GLN A 11 3.60 -16.20 -2.27
C GLN A 11 2.55 -15.73 -3.27
N VAL A 12 2.37 -14.42 -3.36
CA VAL A 12 1.48 -13.79 -4.34
C VAL A 12 2.35 -13.08 -5.37
N GLY A 13 2.36 -13.60 -6.60
CA GLY A 13 2.93 -12.91 -7.76
C GLY A 13 1.82 -12.28 -8.57
N CYS A 14 1.95 -11.00 -8.94
CA CYS A 14 0.99 -10.30 -9.78
C CYS A 14 1.70 -9.40 -10.79
N ALA A 15 1.06 -9.18 -11.93
CA ALA A 15 1.43 -8.17 -12.92
C ALA A 15 0.28 -7.17 -12.99
N PRO A 16 0.48 -5.88 -12.62
CA PRO A 16 -0.56 -4.87 -12.69
C PRO A 16 -1.11 -4.71 -14.12
N GLY A 17 -2.43 -4.72 -14.28
CA GLY A 17 -3.10 -4.43 -15.53
C GLY A 17 -3.11 -2.92 -15.87
N PRO A 18 -3.66 -2.53 -17.04
CA PRO A 18 -3.63 -1.16 -17.53
C PRO A 18 -4.38 -0.15 -16.64
N ASN A 19 -5.33 -0.63 -15.83
CA ASN A 19 -6.11 0.20 -14.89
C ASN A 19 -5.69 0.00 -13.44
N ALA A 20 -4.53 -0.62 -13.19
CA ALA A 20 -4.05 -0.84 -11.84
C ALA A 20 -3.77 0.48 -11.12
N ALA A 21 -4.07 0.52 -9.83
CA ALA A 21 -3.97 1.73 -9.02
C ALA A 21 -3.78 1.39 -7.54
N VAL A 22 -3.34 2.37 -6.76
CA VAL A 22 -3.25 2.27 -5.30
C VAL A 22 -4.02 3.43 -4.68
N ALA A 23 -4.82 3.14 -3.65
CA ALA A 23 -5.62 4.14 -2.96
C ALA A 23 -5.65 3.90 -1.44
N MET A 24 -5.81 4.98 -0.69
CA MET A 24 -6.26 4.90 0.71
C MET A 24 -7.78 4.92 0.72
N ALA A 25 -8.40 3.99 1.44
CA ALA A 25 -9.85 3.93 1.62
C ALA A 25 -10.22 3.77 3.10
N PRO A 26 -11.43 4.18 3.50
CA PRO A 26 -11.95 3.82 4.82
C PRO A 26 -12.19 2.31 4.88
N GLY A 27 -11.57 1.65 5.86
CA GLY A 27 -11.82 0.26 6.20
C GLY A 27 -12.94 0.09 7.23
N PRO A 28 -13.20 -1.16 7.66
CA PRO A 28 -14.14 -1.44 8.74
C PRO A 28 -13.81 -0.64 10.00
N GLY A 29 -14.80 0.00 10.61
CA GLY A 29 -14.60 0.84 11.80
C GLY A 29 -13.94 2.19 11.53
N GLY A 30 -13.82 2.61 10.27
CA GLY A 30 -13.32 3.94 9.89
C GLY A 30 -11.79 4.07 9.87
N MET A 31 -11.06 2.98 10.10
CA MET A 31 -9.59 2.99 10.03
C MET A 31 -9.12 3.03 8.57
N PRO A 32 -8.14 3.87 8.20
CA PRO A 32 -7.62 3.89 6.84
C PRO A 32 -6.94 2.56 6.50
N VAL A 33 -7.21 2.07 5.29
CA VAL A 33 -6.57 0.88 4.69
C VAL A 33 -5.93 1.25 3.37
N LEU A 34 -4.90 0.49 2.97
CA LEU A 34 -4.31 0.59 1.65
C LEU A 34 -4.98 -0.44 0.73
N VAL A 35 -5.50 0.01 -0.40
CA VAL A 35 -6.07 -0.85 -1.44
C VAL A 35 -5.18 -0.80 -2.67
N VAL A 36 -4.76 -1.98 -3.13
CA VAL A 36 -4.03 -2.18 -4.38
C VAL A 36 -4.97 -2.83 -5.37
N TYR A 37 -5.41 -2.07 -6.37
CA TYR A 37 -6.18 -2.56 -7.50
C TYR A 37 -5.21 -3.07 -8.56
N LEU A 38 -5.27 -4.35 -8.89
CA LEU A 38 -4.37 -5.00 -9.85
C LEU A 38 -5.01 -5.20 -11.23
N ASP A 39 -6.32 -4.99 -11.34
CA ASP A 39 -7.15 -5.24 -12.53
C ASP A 39 -7.11 -6.73 -12.97
N PRO A 40 -8.13 -7.56 -12.68
CA PRO A 40 -9.44 -7.24 -12.07
C PRO A 40 -9.49 -7.45 -10.54
N VAL A 41 -8.43 -8.00 -9.94
CA VAL A 41 -8.40 -8.34 -8.50
C VAL A 41 -7.88 -7.17 -7.66
N ASN A 42 -8.26 -7.12 -6.40
CA ASN A 42 -7.74 -6.16 -5.43
C ASN A 42 -7.15 -6.85 -4.21
N MET A 43 -6.12 -6.23 -3.64
CA MET A 43 -5.53 -6.58 -2.36
C MET A 43 -5.79 -5.45 -1.37
N VAL A 44 -6.20 -5.77 -0.15
CA VAL A 44 -6.41 -4.80 0.93
C VAL A 44 -5.42 -5.10 2.04
N ILE A 45 -4.63 -4.09 2.42
CA ILE A 45 -3.71 -4.16 3.54
C ILE A 45 -4.31 -3.33 4.68
N HIS A 46 -4.65 -4.02 5.76
CA HIS A 46 -5.22 -3.42 6.97
C HIS A 46 -4.38 -3.76 8.19
N SER A 47 -4.54 -2.95 9.24
CA SER A 47 -3.90 -3.17 10.53
C SER A 47 -4.75 -4.12 11.38
N ALA A 48 -4.11 -4.85 12.28
CA ALA A 48 -4.81 -5.48 13.40
C ALA A 48 -5.35 -4.42 14.38
N SER A 49 -6.33 -4.79 15.20
CA SER A 49 -7.01 -3.87 16.13
C SER A 49 -6.15 -3.52 17.37
N SER A 50 -4.99 -2.89 17.18
CA SER A 50 -4.20 -2.32 18.27
C SER A 50 -3.40 -1.07 17.86
N PRO A 51 -3.11 -0.14 18.78
CA PRO A 51 -2.26 1.01 18.48
C PRO A 51 -0.85 0.64 18.02
N ALA A 52 -0.31 -0.48 18.51
CA ALA A 52 0.99 -0.99 18.08
C ALA A 52 0.94 -1.44 16.62
N ALA A 53 -0.04 -2.28 16.26
CA ALA A 53 -0.24 -2.73 14.89
C ALA A 53 -0.45 -1.57 13.91
N ASN A 54 -1.14 -0.49 14.33
CA ASN A 54 -1.29 0.70 13.50
C ASN A 54 0.04 1.41 13.22
N ARG A 55 0.95 1.45 14.21
CA ARG A 55 2.30 1.99 13.99
C ARG A 55 3.12 1.08 13.08
N ASP A 56 2.99 -0.23 13.23
CA ASP A 56 3.68 -1.21 12.41
C ASP A 56 3.22 -1.12 10.95
N LEU A 57 1.90 -1.03 10.71
CA LEU A 57 1.35 -0.78 9.38
C LEU A 57 1.85 0.55 8.80
N ALA A 58 1.88 1.62 9.59
CA ALA A 58 2.39 2.90 9.12
C ALA A 58 3.89 2.84 8.77
N GLY A 59 4.69 2.07 9.51
CA GLY A 59 6.09 1.79 9.17
C GLY A 59 6.20 1.02 7.85
N PHE A 60 5.47 -0.08 7.75
CA PHE A 60 5.40 -0.92 6.55
C PHE A 60 5.01 -0.13 5.30
N CYS A 61 3.96 0.70 5.36
CA CYS A 61 3.53 1.52 4.22
C CYS A 61 4.59 2.53 3.76
N ARG A 62 5.38 3.11 4.69
CA ARG A 62 6.49 4.01 4.34
C ARG A 62 7.62 3.26 3.64
N GLU A 63 7.97 2.07 4.13
CA GLU A 63 8.97 1.22 3.50
C GLU A 63 8.52 0.75 2.12
N LEU A 64 7.26 0.29 2.01
CA LEU A 64 6.63 -0.09 0.75
C LEU A 64 6.70 1.05 -0.28
N ALA A 65 6.32 2.27 0.11
CA ALA A 65 6.39 3.43 -0.77
C ALA A 65 7.83 3.68 -1.27
N ARG A 66 8.80 3.63 -0.36
CA ARG A 66 10.22 3.83 -0.69
C ARG A 66 10.74 2.77 -1.67
N GLU A 67 10.47 1.49 -1.43
CA GLU A 67 10.93 0.42 -2.31
C GLU A 67 10.16 0.37 -3.64
N ALA A 68 8.87 0.69 -3.64
CA ALA A 68 8.09 0.82 -4.87
C ALA A 68 8.63 1.94 -5.77
N THR A 69 9.00 3.10 -5.20
CA THR A 69 9.66 4.17 -5.95
C THR A 69 11.00 3.71 -6.52
N ARG A 70 11.84 3.05 -5.71
CA ARG A 70 13.14 2.52 -6.18
C ARG A 70 12.98 1.53 -7.34
N LEU A 71 11.98 0.66 -7.27
CA LEU A 71 11.68 -0.29 -8.33
C LEU A 71 11.21 0.42 -9.62
N ALA A 72 10.33 1.41 -9.50
CA ALA A 72 9.88 2.22 -10.63
C ALA A 72 11.05 2.92 -11.31
N ASP A 73 11.93 3.58 -10.54
CA ASP A 73 13.12 4.25 -11.07
C ASP A 73 14.09 3.28 -11.77
N ALA A 74 14.17 2.02 -11.32
CA ALA A 74 15.02 1.01 -11.92
C ALA A 74 14.45 0.44 -13.23
N ILE A 75 13.13 0.30 -13.34
CA ILE A 75 12.45 -0.24 -14.53
C ILE A 75 12.25 0.83 -15.60
N ASP A 76 11.98 2.06 -15.18
CA ASP A 76 11.67 3.20 -16.07
C ASP A 76 12.47 4.45 -15.65
N PRO A 77 13.81 4.44 -15.85
CA PRO A 77 14.69 5.50 -15.36
C PRO A 77 14.48 6.84 -16.07
N ALA A 78 13.83 6.85 -17.24
CA ALA A 78 13.61 8.07 -18.03
C ALA A 78 12.55 8.99 -17.42
N HIS A 79 11.64 8.45 -16.59
CA HIS A 79 10.52 9.21 -16.02
C HIS A 79 10.79 9.80 -14.63
N GLY A 80 11.94 9.50 -14.02
CA GLY A 80 12.47 10.13 -12.79
C GLY A 80 11.58 10.04 -11.54
N PRO A 81 12.10 10.39 -10.35
CA PRO A 81 11.32 10.34 -9.13
C PRO A 81 10.20 11.39 -9.15
N ARG A 82 8.94 10.95 -9.24
CA ARG A 82 7.75 11.81 -9.06
C ARG A 82 7.55 12.14 -7.58
N HIS A 83 8.45 12.93 -7.00
CA HIS A 83 8.21 13.55 -5.71
C HIS A 83 7.46 14.86 -5.92
N LEU A 84 6.13 14.83 -6.01
CA LEU A 84 5.28 15.97 -5.66
C LEU A 84 3.89 15.43 -5.31
N LEU A 85 3.67 15.22 -4.00
CA LEU A 85 2.35 15.42 -3.43
C LEU A 85 1.92 16.82 -3.87
N ARG A 86 0.94 16.87 -4.77
CA ARG A 86 0.28 18.11 -5.17
C ARG A 86 -0.44 18.59 -3.92
N ASP A 87 0.16 19.53 -3.20
CA ASP A 87 -0.59 20.36 -2.26
C ASP A 87 -1.78 20.91 -3.05
N GLU A 88 -2.97 20.59 -2.58
CA GLU A 88 -4.18 21.24 -3.02
C GLU A 88 -4.01 22.72 -2.69
N VAL A 89 -3.72 23.52 -3.73
CA VAL A 89 -4.04 24.94 -3.73
C VAL A 89 -5.54 25.01 -3.50
N SER A 90 -5.94 25.19 -2.24
CA SER A 90 -7.23 25.74 -1.89
C SER A 90 -7.31 27.12 -2.55
N GLY A 91 -8.12 27.21 -3.59
CA GLY A 91 -8.51 28.47 -4.18
C GLY A 91 -9.57 29.19 -3.33
N ASP A 92 -9.55 30.51 -3.48
CA ASP A 92 -10.50 31.56 -3.09
C ASP A 92 -10.70 31.89 -1.61
N ALA A 93 -10.11 33.02 -1.19
CA ALA A 93 -10.79 34.33 -1.18
C ALA A 93 -9.78 35.49 -1.11
#